data_AF-A0A1C6SE27-F1
#
_entry.id   AF-A0A1C6SE27-F1
#
_cell.length_a   1.000
_cell.length_b   1.000
_cell.length_c   1.000
_cell.angle_alpha   90.00
_cell.angle_beta   90.00
_cell.angle_gamma   90.00
#
_symmetry.space_group_name_H-M   'P 1'
#
loop_
_entity.id
_entity.type
_entity.pdbx_description
1 polymer ?
#
loop_
_entity_poly.entity_id
_entity_poly.type
_entity_poly.pdbx_seq_one_letter_code
_entity_poly.pdbx_strand_id
1 'polypeptide(L)'
;MPAATTTLRVLALSVIASLTVTGCQALDDAGRALERADVVNELAARMDQALTLTYSADYQLPGGQTATITQGQQPARSAYTWPGGRVTVTEEATTRCETTDDRTVCTLEPPPAPNAKPSVVVFDEVERQGLVTPPMVMGRLTTAALDSAAVITQSDTTLAGLHATCVEVRRSADDFTACVTTDGALGSFRGEVDGKPVEVALTRYQEAVDSAAFTVPPGAGVVDRRPS
;
A
#
# COMPACT_ATOMS: atom_id res chain seq x y z
N MET A 1 53.39 -76.43 -20.96
CA MET A 1 52.54 -75.30 -21.42
C MET A 1 51.15 -75.53 -20.85
N PRO A 2 50.44 -74.58 -20.21
CA PRO A 2 50.75 -73.24 -19.65
C PRO A 2 50.92 -73.36 -18.10
N ALA A 3 50.88 -72.34 -17.24
CA ALA A 3 51.45 -70.99 -17.14
C ALA A 3 51.17 -70.52 -15.69
N ALA A 4 51.99 -69.59 -15.22
CA ALA A 4 52.20 -69.24 -13.83
C ALA A 4 51.16 -68.30 -13.19
N THR A 5 51.14 -68.37 -11.86
CA THR A 5 50.68 -67.50 -10.77
C THR A 5 50.44 -66.00 -10.99
N THR A 6 49.29 -65.56 -10.42
CA THR A 6 48.99 -64.40 -9.54
C THR A 6 49.39 -62.97 -9.96
N THR A 7 48.41 -62.05 -9.97
CA THR A 7 48.48 -60.79 -9.20
C THR A 7 47.14 -60.05 -9.16
N LEU A 8 46.77 -59.65 -7.95
CA LEU A 8 45.62 -58.83 -7.57
C LEU A 8 45.93 -57.35 -7.92
N ARG A 9 45.04 -56.66 -8.63
CA ARG A 9 45.02 -55.18 -8.66
C ARG A 9 43.58 -54.67 -8.57
N VAL A 10 43.33 -54.04 -7.43
CA VAL A 10 42.16 -53.23 -7.09
C VAL A 10 42.13 -51.99 -7.98
N LEU A 11 41.01 -51.73 -8.63
CA LEU A 11 40.69 -50.42 -9.20
C LEU A 11 39.30 -50.01 -8.69
N ALA A 12 39.31 -49.21 -7.64
CA ALA A 12 38.18 -48.41 -7.20
C ALA A 12 38.05 -47.21 -8.16
N LEU A 13 36.98 -47.20 -8.98
CA LEU A 13 36.59 -46.03 -9.75
C LEU A 13 35.51 -45.29 -8.97
N SER A 14 35.94 -44.28 -8.24
CA SER A 14 35.12 -43.30 -7.55
C SER A 14 34.44 -42.40 -8.59
N VAL A 15 33.15 -42.60 -8.83
CA VAL A 15 32.31 -41.61 -9.51
C VAL A 15 32.00 -40.52 -8.49
N ILE A 16 32.79 -39.45 -8.50
CA ILE A 16 32.49 -38.23 -7.74
C ILE A 16 31.26 -37.61 -8.40
N ALA A 17 30.14 -37.64 -7.70
CA ALA A 17 28.93 -36.95 -8.09
C ALA A 17 29.19 -35.44 -8.05
N SER A 18 29.28 -34.82 -9.23
CA SER A 18 29.30 -33.37 -9.41
C SER A 18 27.94 -32.77 -9.02
N LEU A 19 27.69 -32.65 -7.73
CA LEU A 19 26.57 -31.91 -7.13
C LEU A 19 27.20 -30.80 -6.30
N THR A 20 27.20 -29.55 -6.78
CA THR A 20 27.26 -28.29 -5.97
C THR A 20 27.62 -27.06 -6.82
N VAL A 21 26.80 -26.71 -7.81
CA VAL A 21 26.84 -25.33 -8.39
C VAL A 21 25.53 -24.56 -8.14
N THR A 22 24.47 -25.22 -7.69
CA THR A 22 23.18 -24.58 -7.34
C THR A 22 23.16 -23.89 -5.96
N GLY A 23 24.24 -23.96 -5.18
CA GLY A 23 24.27 -23.45 -3.80
C GLY A 23 24.50 -21.93 -3.68
N CYS A 24 25.30 -21.33 -4.57
CA CYS A 24 25.65 -19.90 -4.43
C CYS A 24 24.53 -18.97 -4.92
N GLN A 25 23.82 -19.34 -6.00
CA GLN A 25 22.72 -18.54 -6.53
C GLN A 25 21.51 -18.51 -5.59
N ALA A 26 21.17 -19.65 -4.98
CA ALA A 26 20.08 -19.72 -4.02
C ALA A 26 20.33 -18.90 -2.74
N LEU A 27 21.59 -18.77 -2.31
CA LEU A 27 21.96 -17.95 -1.15
C LEU A 27 21.90 -16.45 -1.45
N ASP A 28 22.39 -16.03 -2.63
CA ASP A 28 22.29 -14.64 -3.07
C ASP A 28 20.83 -14.21 -3.30
N ASP A 29 20.02 -15.09 -3.89
CA ASP A 29 18.59 -14.83 -4.12
C ASP A 29 17.80 -14.79 -2.81
N ALA A 30 18.13 -15.67 -1.85
CA ALA A 30 17.55 -15.62 -0.50
C ALA A 30 17.96 -14.35 0.24
N GLY A 31 19.22 -13.90 0.13
CA GLY A 31 19.69 -12.65 0.72
C GLY A 31 18.95 -11.42 0.17
N ARG A 32 18.79 -11.33 -1.15
CA ARG A 32 18.02 -10.24 -1.79
C ARG A 32 16.53 -10.30 -1.46
N ALA A 33 15.95 -11.49 -1.34
CA ALA A 33 14.56 -11.64 -0.92
C ALA A 33 14.32 -11.14 0.52
N LEU A 34 15.24 -11.46 1.44
CA LEU A 34 15.20 -10.96 2.82
C LEU A 34 15.31 -9.43 2.87
N GLU A 35 16.25 -8.84 2.14
CA GLU A 35 16.41 -7.38 2.06
C GLU A 35 15.16 -6.68 1.50
N ARG A 36 14.55 -7.21 0.43
CA ARG A 36 13.29 -6.69 -0.12
C ARG A 36 12.14 -6.79 0.89
N ALA A 37 12.02 -7.91 1.58
CA ALA A 37 10.98 -8.13 2.58
C ALA A 37 11.12 -7.17 3.77
N ASP A 38 12.34 -6.90 4.23
CA ASP A 38 12.61 -5.98 5.34
C ASP A 38 12.17 -4.55 5.00
N VAL A 39 12.50 -4.06 3.79
CA VAL A 39 12.05 -2.73 3.31
C VAL A 39 10.52 -2.65 3.29
N VAL A 40 9.85 -3.66 2.72
CA VAL A 40 8.39 -3.65 2.66
C VAL A 40 7.76 -3.75 4.05
N ASN A 41 8.31 -4.56 4.95
CA ASN A 41 7.84 -4.69 6.32
C ASN A 41 7.99 -3.39 7.11
N GLU A 42 9.09 -2.67 6.94
CA GLU A 42 9.29 -1.37 7.57
C GLU A 42 8.24 -0.35 7.08
N LEU A 43 8.03 -0.25 5.76
CA LEU A 43 7.02 0.64 5.20
C LEU A 43 5.60 0.25 5.68
N ALA A 44 5.31 -1.04 5.76
CA ALA A 44 4.04 -1.56 6.29
C ALA A 44 3.82 -1.13 7.74
N ALA A 45 4.84 -1.30 8.58
CA ALA A 45 4.78 -0.93 10.00
C ALA A 45 4.52 0.57 10.19
N ARG A 46 5.20 1.42 9.38
CA ARG A 46 4.96 2.87 9.40
C ARG A 46 3.52 3.21 8.99
N MET A 47 3.02 2.62 7.90
CA MET A 47 1.63 2.87 7.46
C MET A 47 0.59 2.39 8.47
N ASP A 48 0.77 1.23 9.12
CA ASP A 48 -0.16 0.77 10.18
C ASP A 48 -0.11 1.70 11.40
N GLN A 49 1.06 2.21 11.76
CA GLN A 49 1.20 3.23 12.80
C GLN A 49 0.40 4.50 12.44
N ALA A 50 0.43 4.95 11.18
CA ALA A 50 -0.32 6.11 10.73
C ALA A 50 -1.84 5.96 10.95
N LEU A 51 -2.39 4.73 10.94
CA LEU A 51 -3.81 4.47 11.23
C LEU A 51 -4.21 4.80 12.69
N THR A 52 -3.22 4.99 13.56
CA THR A 52 -3.42 5.35 14.97
C THR A 52 -3.21 6.84 15.26
N LEU A 53 -2.86 7.63 14.24
CA LEU A 53 -2.59 9.06 14.39
C LEU A 53 -3.83 9.92 14.10
N THR A 54 -3.85 11.14 14.61
CA THR A 54 -4.78 12.19 14.16
C THR A 54 -4.06 13.03 13.12
N TYR A 55 -4.57 13.06 11.88
CA TYR A 55 -3.96 13.86 10.82
C TYR A 55 -4.92 14.18 9.68
N SER A 56 -4.56 15.18 8.89
CA SER A 56 -5.15 15.49 7.60
C SER A 56 -4.04 15.57 6.54
N ALA A 57 -4.24 14.90 5.41
CA ALA A 57 -3.30 14.85 4.30
C ALA A 57 -4.01 15.22 2.99
N ASP A 58 -3.51 16.26 2.33
CA ASP A 58 -4.00 16.70 1.02
C ASP A 58 -3.09 16.18 -0.08
N TYR A 59 -3.71 15.76 -1.17
CA TYR A 59 -3.08 15.09 -2.28
C TYR A 59 -3.43 15.77 -3.59
N GLN A 60 -2.41 15.95 -4.43
CA GLN A 60 -2.58 16.25 -5.84
C GLN A 60 -2.85 14.95 -6.60
N LEU A 61 -3.93 14.96 -7.38
CA LEU A 61 -4.32 13.93 -8.35
C LEU A 61 -4.04 14.42 -9.78
N PRO A 62 -4.14 13.55 -10.80
CA PRO A 62 -3.98 13.94 -12.19
C PRO A 62 -5.00 15.02 -12.61
N GLY A 63 -4.62 15.86 -13.57
CA GLY A 63 -5.51 16.90 -14.09
C GLY A 63 -5.77 18.06 -13.14
N GLY A 64 -4.93 18.27 -12.12
CA GLY A 64 -5.10 19.37 -11.17
C GLY A 64 -6.12 19.09 -10.06
N GLN A 65 -6.72 17.90 -10.05
CA GLN A 65 -7.69 17.47 -9.04
C GLN A 65 -7.03 17.21 -7.69
N THR A 66 -7.81 17.20 -6.61
CA THR A 66 -7.29 16.96 -5.25
C THR A 66 -8.08 15.89 -4.52
N ALA A 67 -7.39 15.17 -3.65
CA ALA A 67 -8.00 14.31 -2.65
C ALA A 67 -7.51 14.67 -1.25
N THR A 68 -8.32 14.39 -0.23
CA THR A 68 -7.96 14.62 1.17
C THR A 68 -8.31 13.40 2.00
N ILE A 69 -7.35 12.90 2.77
CA ILE A 69 -7.55 11.92 3.83
C ILE A 69 -7.58 12.67 5.16
N THR A 70 -8.59 12.42 5.99
CA THR A 70 -8.68 12.99 7.34
C THR A 70 -8.97 11.89 8.34
N GLN A 71 -8.19 11.83 9.42
CA GLN A 71 -8.30 10.80 10.45
C GLN A 71 -8.29 11.43 11.84
N GLY A 72 -9.30 11.14 12.65
CA GLY A 72 -9.36 11.52 14.06
C GLY A 72 -9.45 10.28 14.95
N GLN A 73 -8.83 10.32 16.13
CA GLN A 73 -8.77 9.18 17.05
C GLN A 73 -9.70 9.31 18.26
N GLN A 74 -10.18 10.52 18.57
CA GLN A 74 -11.03 10.81 19.72
C GLN A 74 -12.19 11.75 19.33
N PRO A 75 -13.35 11.23 18.89
CA PRO A 75 -13.63 9.81 18.64
C PRO A 75 -12.93 9.28 17.38
N ALA A 76 -12.85 7.95 17.24
CA ALA A 76 -12.29 7.30 16.06
C ALA A 76 -13.17 7.55 14.84
N ARG A 77 -12.63 8.22 13.82
CA ARG A 77 -13.34 8.59 12.60
C ARG A 77 -12.39 8.83 11.46
N SER A 78 -12.84 8.59 10.24
CA SER A 78 -12.02 8.79 9.04
C SER A 78 -12.87 9.30 7.90
N ALA A 79 -12.27 10.11 7.04
CA ALA A 79 -12.90 10.61 5.83
C ALA A 79 -11.90 10.61 4.68
N TYR A 80 -12.39 10.31 3.48
CA TYR A 80 -11.68 10.50 2.23
C TYR A 80 -12.57 11.31 1.30
N THR A 81 -12.07 12.44 0.82
CA THR A 81 -12.76 13.30 -0.16
C THR A 81 -11.99 13.32 -1.46
N TRP A 82 -12.70 13.28 -2.59
CA TRP A 82 -12.15 13.39 -3.95
C TRP A 82 -13.15 14.15 -4.85
N PRO A 83 -12.81 14.51 -6.10
CA PRO A 83 -13.67 15.36 -6.92
C PRO A 83 -15.08 14.80 -7.17
N GLY A 84 -15.22 13.47 -7.23
CA GLY A 84 -16.48 12.79 -7.50
C GLY A 84 -17.29 12.45 -6.25
N GLY A 85 -16.74 12.63 -5.04
CA GLY A 85 -17.42 12.15 -3.85
C GLY A 85 -16.64 12.21 -2.55
N ARG A 86 -17.24 11.60 -1.52
CA ARG A 86 -16.68 11.49 -0.18
C ARG A 86 -17.16 10.23 0.49
N VAL A 87 -16.29 9.59 1.26
CA VAL A 87 -16.68 8.57 2.24
C VAL A 87 -16.24 9.06 3.60
N THR A 88 -17.15 8.98 4.56
CA THR A 88 -16.90 9.31 5.96
C THR A 88 -17.36 8.15 6.82
N VAL A 89 -16.51 7.65 7.70
CA VAL A 89 -16.83 6.59 8.64
C VAL A 89 -16.67 7.12 10.05
N THR A 90 -17.72 6.98 10.84
CA THR A 90 -17.81 7.37 12.25
C THR A 90 -18.42 6.22 13.05
N GLU A 91 -18.47 6.35 14.38
CA GLU A 91 -19.20 5.41 15.24
C GLU A 91 -20.72 5.43 15.01
N GLU A 92 -21.26 6.48 14.40
CA GLU A 92 -22.71 6.66 14.21
C GLU A 92 -23.20 6.13 12.86
N ALA A 93 -22.36 6.24 11.82
CA ALA A 93 -22.72 5.89 10.45
C ALA A 93 -21.50 5.78 9.53
N THR A 94 -21.68 5.02 8.45
CA THR A 94 -20.88 5.19 7.22
C THR A 94 -21.67 6.10 6.27
N THR A 95 -21.10 7.25 5.91
CA THR A 95 -21.72 8.20 4.99
C THR A 95 -20.98 8.16 3.66
N ARG A 96 -21.69 7.91 2.56
CA ARG A 96 -21.15 7.96 1.20
C ARG A 96 -21.84 9.07 0.44
N CYS A 97 -21.07 10.01 -0.08
CA CYS A 97 -21.57 11.11 -0.88
C CYS A 97 -21.04 11.01 -2.29
N GLU A 98 -21.93 11.11 -3.27
CA GLU A 98 -21.59 11.22 -4.68
C GLU A 98 -21.92 12.63 -5.16
N THR A 99 -21.05 13.19 -6.00
CA THR A 99 -21.26 14.51 -6.59
C THR A 99 -21.30 14.40 -8.11
N THR A 100 -22.44 14.79 -8.69
CA THR A 100 -22.69 14.78 -10.14
C THR A 100 -23.40 16.08 -10.52
N ASP A 101 -22.91 16.77 -11.56
CA ASP A 101 -23.45 18.05 -12.03
C ASP A 101 -23.68 19.06 -10.89
N ASP A 102 -22.65 19.27 -10.06
CA ASP A 102 -22.64 20.15 -8.88
C ASP A 102 -23.69 19.83 -7.80
N ARG A 103 -24.33 18.65 -7.87
CA ARG A 103 -25.27 18.17 -6.85
C ARG A 103 -24.65 17.03 -6.07
N THR A 104 -24.61 17.19 -4.76
CA THR A 104 -24.15 16.15 -3.84
C THR A 104 -25.34 15.42 -3.21
N VAL A 105 -25.33 14.10 -3.26
CA VAL A 105 -26.28 13.24 -2.55
C VAL A 105 -25.49 12.28 -1.65
N CYS A 106 -25.86 12.25 -0.38
CA CYS A 106 -25.24 11.41 0.63
C CYS A 106 -26.20 10.31 1.09
N THR A 107 -25.71 9.08 1.08
CA THR A 107 -26.38 7.94 1.70
C THR A 107 -25.75 7.67 3.06
N LEU A 108 -26.57 7.61 4.11
CA LEU A 108 -26.14 7.19 5.44
C LEU A 108 -26.46 5.70 5.58
N GLU A 109 -25.44 4.93 5.89
CA GLU A 109 -25.52 3.50 6.14
C GLU A 109 -25.26 3.21 7.62
N PRO A 110 -25.63 2.01 8.11
CA PRO A 110 -25.28 1.58 9.46
C PRO A 110 -23.81 1.82 9.78
N PRO A 111 -23.49 2.09 11.06
CA PRO A 111 -22.10 2.20 11.48
C PRO A 111 -21.34 0.92 11.15
N PRO A 112 -20.01 1.00 11.00
CA PRO A 112 -19.20 -0.19 10.76
C PRO A 112 -19.31 -1.16 11.94
N ALA A 113 -18.89 -2.41 11.71
CA ALA A 113 -18.89 -3.43 12.76
C ALA A 113 -18.12 -2.95 14.01
N PRO A 114 -18.53 -3.38 15.22
CA PRO A 114 -17.80 -3.03 16.43
C PRO A 114 -16.30 -3.38 16.31
N ASN A 115 -15.43 -2.46 16.72
CA ASN A 115 -13.96 -2.54 16.62
C ASN A 115 -13.36 -2.43 15.21
N ALA A 116 -14.15 -2.19 14.16
CA ALA A 116 -13.60 -1.86 12.86
C ALA A 116 -12.82 -0.53 12.94
N LYS A 117 -11.62 -0.50 12.35
CA LYS A 117 -10.85 0.75 12.18
C LYS A 117 -11.55 1.59 11.09
N PRO A 118 -12.03 2.82 11.38
CA PRO A 118 -12.74 3.63 10.39
C PRO A 118 -11.94 3.88 9.11
N SER A 119 -10.62 4.05 9.22
CA SER A 119 -9.73 4.26 8.08
C SER A 119 -9.68 3.07 7.13
N VAL A 120 -9.69 1.84 7.65
CA VAL A 120 -9.75 0.63 6.82
C VAL A 120 -11.05 0.57 6.03
N VAL A 121 -12.18 0.86 6.67
CA VAL A 121 -13.50 0.89 6.00
C VAL A 121 -13.53 1.97 4.91
N VAL A 122 -12.95 3.14 5.18
CA VAL A 122 -12.81 4.21 4.17
C VAL A 122 -11.96 3.73 2.99
N PHE A 123 -10.80 3.11 3.22
CA PHE A 123 -9.92 2.66 2.14
C PHE A 123 -10.55 1.58 1.28
N ASP A 124 -11.23 0.60 1.88
CA ASP A 124 -11.94 -0.45 1.14
C ASP A 124 -12.99 0.14 0.17
N GLU A 125 -13.69 1.20 0.57
CA GLU A 125 -14.68 1.85 -0.28
C GLU A 125 -14.03 2.71 -1.38
N VAL A 126 -12.96 3.42 -1.04
CA VAL A 126 -12.21 4.28 -1.96
C VAL A 126 -11.50 3.47 -3.04
N GLU A 127 -10.96 2.30 -2.71
CA GLU A 127 -10.35 1.38 -3.66
C GLU A 127 -11.36 0.89 -4.72
N ARG A 128 -12.63 0.67 -4.33
CA ARG A 128 -13.71 0.33 -5.29
C ARG A 128 -13.99 1.45 -6.29
N GLN A 129 -13.60 2.68 -5.97
CA GLN A 129 -13.67 3.83 -6.88
C GLN A 129 -12.43 3.96 -7.77
N GLY A 130 -11.47 3.01 -7.68
CA GLY A 130 -10.22 3.02 -8.45
C GLY A 130 -9.20 4.06 -7.98
N LEU A 131 -9.35 4.54 -6.74
CA LEU A 131 -8.45 5.54 -6.15
C LEU A 131 -7.29 4.87 -5.42
N VAL A 132 -6.17 5.59 -5.31
CA VAL A 132 -4.97 5.12 -4.62
C VAL A 132 -5.14 5.30 -3.11
N THR A 133 -4.93 4.22 -2.38
CA THR A 133 -4.97 4.18 -0.91
C THR A 133 -3.66 3.59 -0.36
N PRO A 134 -3.34 3.84 0.92
CA PRO A 134 -2.18 3.20 1.55
C PRO A 134 -2.22 1.65 1.49
N PRO A 135 -3.34 0.96 1.81
CA PRO A 135 -3.40 -0.50 1.72
C PRO A 135 -3.17 -1.06 0.31
N MET A 136 -3.73 -0.43 -0.73
CA MET A 136 -3.48 -0.83 -2.13
C MET A 136 -1.99 -0.76 -2.48
N VAL A 137 -1.31 0.34 -2.12
CA VAL A 137 0.14 0.50 -2.35
C VAL A 137 0.93 -0.59 -1.61
N MET A 138 0.55 -0.92 -0.37
CA MET A 138 1.18 -2.00 0.38
C MET A 138 0.97 -3.37 -0.24
N GLY A 139 -0.22 -3.64 -0.79
CA GLY A 139 -0.49 -4.86 -1.54
C GLY A 139 0.43 -5.01 -2.76
N ARG A 140 0.69 -3.91 -3.47
CA ARG A 140 1.65 -3.88 -4.59
C ARG A 140 3.08 -4.11 -4.16
N LEU A 141 3.53 -3.44 -3.10
CA LEU A 141 4.86 -3.63 -2.54
C LEU A 141 5.08 -5.07 -2.07
N THR A 142 4.09 -5.65 -1.40
CA THR A 142 4.12 -7.07 -0.98
C THR A 142 4.22 -8.00 -2.19
N THR A 143 3.43 -7.75 -3.23
CA THR A 143 3.50 -8.54 -4.48
C THR A 143 4.88 -8.41 -5.13
N ALA A 144 5.47 -7.22 -5.14
CA ALA A 144 6.82 -7.00 -5.68
C ALA A 144 7.91 -7.70 -4.86
N ALA A 145 7.81 -7.72 -3.53
CA ALA A 145 8.77 -8.41 -2.67
C ALA A 145 8.76 -9.94 -2.87
N LEU A 146 7.62 -10.51 -3.31
CA LEU A 146 7.47 -11.93 -3.62
C LEU A 146 7.93 -12.30 -5.04
N ASP A 147 8.14 -11.32 -5.91
CA ASP A 147 8.63 -11.53 -7.28
C ASP A 147 10.17 -11.60 -7.28
N SER A 148 10.71 -12.76 -7.61
CA SER A 148 12.16 -12.95 -7.66
C SER A 148 12.85 -12.07 -8.71
N ALA A 149 12.14 -11.70 -9.79
CA ALA A 149 12.64 -10.86 -10.87
C ALA A 149 12.49 -9.36 -10.58
N ALA A 150 11.76 -8.96 -9.53
CA ALA A 150 11.57 -7.55 -9.20
C ALA A 150 12.85 -6.92 -8.64
N VAL A 151 13.20 -5.75 -9.15
CA VAL A 151 14.28 -4.90 -8.62
C VAL A 151 13.63 -3.79 -7.80
N ILE A 152 13.97 -3.71 -6.51
CA ILE A 152 13.49 -2.67 -5.60
C ILE A 152 14.68 -1.79 -5.22
N THR A 153 14.60 -0.49 -5.51
CA THR A 153 15.63 0.49 -5.13
C THR A 153 15.03 1.49 -4.15
N GLN A 154 15.71 1.68 -3.01
CA GLN A 154 15.31 2.64 -2.00
C GLN A 154 16.02 3.98 -2.19
N SER A 155 15.34 5.07 -1.87
CA SER A 155 15.91 6.41 -1.77
C SER A 155 15.15 7.23 -0.73
N ASP A 156 15.77 8.27 -0.19
CA ASP A 156 15.11 9.21 0.71
C ASP A 156 14.88 10.56 0.04
N THR A 157 13.81 11.23 0.43
CA THR A 157 13.43 12.55 -0.07
C THR A 157 12.65 13.35 0.96
N THR A 158 12.15 14.51 0.58
CA THR A 158 11.21 15.32 1.37
C THR A 158 9.97 15.62 0.54
N LEU A 159 8.79 15.31 1.07
CA LEU A 159 7.48 15.52 0.44
C LEU A 159 6.58 16.30 1.39
N ALA A 160 6.00 17.41 0.90
CA ALA A 160 5.19 18.32 1.72
C ALA A 160 5.84 18.77 3.05
N GLY A 161 7.18 18.87 3.07
CA GLY A 161 7.95 19.23 4.27
C GLY A 161 8.25 18.06 5.22
N LEU A 162 7.81 16.85 4.92
CA LEU A 162 8.07 15.63 5.68
C LEU A 162 9.17 14.81 5.03
N HIS A 163 10.06 14.24 5.83
CA HIS A 163 10.98 13.22 5.33
C HIS A 163 10.20 11.99 4.85
N ALA A 164 10.62 11.43 3.73
CA ALA A 164 9.96 10.28 3.13
C ALA A 164 10.97 9.30 2.58
N THR A 165 10.68 8.02 2.76
CA THR A 165 11.39 6.90 2.15
C THR A 165 10.63 6.46 0.91
N CYS A 166 11.30 6.47 -0.23
CA CYS A 166 10.77 6.08 -1.53
C CYS A 166 11.34 4.74 -1.97
N VAL A 167 10.51 3.96 -2.63
CA VAL A 167 10.86 2.71 -3.29
C VAL A 167 10.48 2.80 -4.75
N GLU A 168 11.44 2.56 -5.63
CA GLU A 168 11.23 2.32 -7.04
C GLU A 168 11.23 0.81 -7.29
N VAL A 169 10.14 0.30 -7.84
CA VAL A 169 9.97 -1.09 -8.19
C VAL A 169 9.98 -1.22 -9.70
N ARG A 170 10.89 -2.06 -10.21
CA ARG A 170 10.93 -2.44 -11.63
C ARG A 170 10.66 -3.93 -11.78
N ARG A 171 9.69 -4.30 -12.62
CA ARG A 171 9.35 -5.71 -12.91
C ARG A 171 8.72 -5.83 -14.30
N SER A 172 8.70 -7.04 -14.83
CA SER A 172 8.17 -7.31 -16.18
C SER A 172 6.66 -7.03 -16.32
N ALA A 173 5.91 -7.11 -15.21
CA ALA A 173 4.48 -6.88 -15.19
C ALA A 173 4.13 -5.37 -15.25
N ASP A 174 4.81 -4.54 -14.46
CA ASP A 174 4.57 -3.10 -14.31
C ASP A 174 5.63 -2.45 -13.41
N ASP A 175 6.01 -1.21 -13.71
CA ASP A 175 6.91 -0.43 -12.86
C ASP A 175 6.10 0.58 -12.04
N PHE A 176 6.52 0.82 -10.79
CA PHE A 176 5.92 1.87 -9.97
C PHE A 176 6.90 2.48 -8.97
N THR A 177 6.55 3.66 -8.47
CA THR A 177 7.24 4.34 -7.38
C THR A 177 6.25 4.60 -6.26
N ALA A 178 6.64 4.36 -5.02
CA ALA A 178 5.86 4.71 -3.84
C ALA A 178 6.77 5.38 -2.81
N CYS A 179 6.29 6.44 -2.18
CA CYS A 179 6.99 7.11 -1.09
C CYS A 179 6.10 7.13 0.15
N VAL A 180 6.69 6.86 1.31
CA VAL A 180 6.01 6.89 2.61
C VAL A 180 6.74 7.87 3.52
N THR A 181 6.00 8.79 4.12
CA THR A 181 6.55 9.76 5.07
C THR A 181 7.01 9.05 6.35
N THR A 182 7.84 9.73 7.15
CA THR A 182 8.26 9.23 8.48
C THR A 182 7.08 8.96 9.41
N ASP A 183 5.99 9.72 9.26
CA ASP A 183 4.76 9.55 10.05
C ASP A 183 3.81 8.50 9.47
N GLY A 184 4.24 7.81 8.41
CA GLY A 184 3.54 6.69 7.78
C GLY A 184 2.44 7.07 6.80
N ALA A 185 2.17 8.37 6.59
CA ALA A 185 1.28 8.79 5.51
C ALA A 185 1.90 8.46 4.14
N LEU A 186 1.07 8.04 3.19
CA LEU A 186 1.48 7.92 1.79
C LEU A 186 1.96 9.30 1.32
N GLY A 187 3.22 9.40 0.92
CA GLY A 187 3.83 10.63 0.41
C GLY A 187 3.62 10.80 -1.09
N SER A 188 3.78 9.72 -1.86
CA SER A 188 3.40 9.71 -3.27
C SER A 188 3.26 8.28 -3.79
N PHE A 189 2.55 8.15 -4.91
CA PHE A 189 2.53 6.93 -5.70
C PHE A 189 2.44 7.29 -7.18
N ARG A 190 3.21 6.59 -8.02
CA ARG A 190 3.15 6.69 -9.48
C ARG A 190 3.28 5.30 -10.07
N GLY A 191 2.29 4.86 -10.82
CA GLY A 191 2.25 3.52 -11.42
C GLY A 191 0.95 3.31 -12.17
N GLU A 192 0.56 2.06 -12.40
CA GLU A 192 -0.73 1.73 -13.00
C GLU A 192 -1.70 1.14 -11.97
N VAL A 193 -2.97 1.53 -12.01
CA VAL A 193 -4.08 0.91 -11.26
C VAL A 193 -5.15 0.52 -12.28
N ASP A 194 -5.55 -0.75 -12.30
CA ASP A 194 -6.48 -1.30 -13.29
C ASP A 194 -6.13 -0.95 -14.75
N GLY A 195 -4.84 -1.00 -15.08
CA GLY A 195 -4.30 -0.69 -16.41
C GLY A 195 -4.34 0.78 -16.80
N LYS A 196 -4.60 1.68 -15.85
CA LYS A 196 -4.58 3.14 -16.06
C LYS A 196 -3.41 3.76 -15.30
N PRO A 197 -2.64 4.68 -15.91
CA PRO A 197 -1.62 5.42 -15.20
C PRO A 197 -2.27 6.28 -14.12
N VAL A 198 -1.77 6.15 -12.90
CA VAL A 198 -2.20 6.95 -11.75
C VAL A 198 -0.97 7.56 -11.09
N GLU A 199 -1.10 8.83 -10.74
CA GLU A 199 -0.13 9.56 -9.96
C GLU A 199 -0.85 10.29 -8.83
N VAL A 200 -0.31 10.18 -7.62
CA VAL A 200 -0.77 10.91 -6.45
C VAL A 200 0.44 11.42 -5.70
N ALA A 201 0.41 12.68 -5.25
CA ALA A 201 1.49 13.29 -4.50
C ALA A 201 0.94 14.11 -3.33
N LEU A 202 1.50 13.90 -2.14
CA LEU A 202 1.18 14.66 -0.94
C LEU A 202 1.62 16.12 -1.15
N THR A 203 0.68 17.04 -0.97
CA THR A 203 0.93 18.49 -1.07
C THR A 203 0.90 19.16 0.29
N ARG A 204 0.17 18.60 1.26
CA ARG A 204 0.08 19.13 2.62
C ARG A 204 -0.18 18.02 3.62
N TYR A 205 0.44 18.14 4.79
CA TYR A 205 0.17 17.30 5.95
C TYR A 205 -0.04 18.17 7.19
N GLN A 206 -0.98 17.78 8.04
CA GLN A 206 -1.29 18.47 9.29
C GLN A 206 -1.64 17.45 10.38
N GLU A 207 -1.09 17.63 11.58
CA GLU A 207 -1.42 16.82 12.76
C GLU A 207 -2.72 17.26 13.46
N ALA A 208 -3.54 18.06 12.77
CA ALA A 208 -4.82 18.54 13.23
C ALA A 208 -5.89 18.28 12.17
N VAL A 209 -7.12 18.10 12.62
CA VAL A 209 -8.26 17.80 11.74
C VAL A 209 -9.40 18.78 11.96
N ASP A 210 -10.05 19.17 10.87
CA ASP A 210 -11.31 19.90 10.92
C ASP A 210 -12.45 18.92 11.17
N SER A 211 -13.25 19.17 12.21
CA SER A 211 -14.45 18.37 12.50
C SER A 211 -15.47 18.33 11.35
N ALA A 212 -15.52 19.37 10.50
CA ALA A 212 -16.44 19.43 9.37
C ALA A 212 -16.15 18.35 8.32
N ALA A 213 -14.93 17.81 8.27
CA ALA A 213 -14.56 16.69 7.41
C ALA A 213 -15.37 15.41 7.70
N PHE A 214 -15.93 15.31 8.91
CA PHE A 214 -16.68 14.15 9.37
C PHE A 214 -18.20 14.37 9.35
N THR A 215 -18.66 15.46 8.75
CA THR A 215 -20.10 15.79 8.65
C THR A 215 -20.57 15.74 7.20
N VAL A 216 -21.88 15.55 7.02
CA VAL A 216 -22.53 15.66 5.71
C VAL A 216 -22.29 17.06 5.15
N PRO A 217 -21.89 17.20 3.87
CA PRO A 217 -21.68 18.51 3.25
C PRO A 217 -22.94 19.37 3.32
N PRO A 218 -22.82 20.68 3.62
CA PRO A 218 -23.96 21.58 3.61
C PRO A 218 -24.68 21.56 2.27
N GLY A 219 -26.01 21.43 2.30
CA GLY A 219 -26.85 21.42 1.10
C GLY A 219 -26.91 20.09 0.34
N ALA A 220 -26.22 19.04 0.80
CA ALA A 220 -26.35 17.71 0.21
C ALA A 220 -27.75 17.12 0.45
N GLY A 221 -28.30 16.44 -0.57
CA GLY A 221 -29.47 15.57 -0.38
C GLY A 221 -29.08 14.38 0.50
N VAL A 222 -29.98 13.93 1.39
CA VAL A 222 -29.70 12.86 2.35
C VAL A 222 -30.68 11.70 2.17
N VAL A 223 -30.13 10.49 2.01
CA VAL A 223 -30.87 9.22 2.02
C VAL A 223 -30.40 8.41 3.22
N ASP A 224 -31.22 8.29 4.25
CA ASP A 224 -30.89 7.50 5.44
C ASP A 224 -31.35 6.04 5.26
N ARG A 225 -30.40 5.11 5.34
CA ARG A 225 -30.61 3.66 5.25
C ARG A 225 -30.27 2.93 6.55
N ARG A 226 -30.04 3.66 7.63
CA ARG A 226 -29.83 3.04 8.95
C ARG A 226 -31.13 2.40 9.44
N PRO A 227 -31.07 1.30 10.20
CA PRO A 227 -32.25 0.74 10.84
C PRO A 227 -32.85 1.75 11.81
N SER A 228 -34.18 1.84 11.80
CA SER A 228 -34.98 2.63 12.75
C SER A 228 -35.06 1.97 14.13
#